data_AF-A0A939ZWT0-F1
#
_entry.id   AF-A0A939ZWT0-F1
#
_cell.length_a   1.000
_cell.length_b   1.000
_cell.length_c   1.000
_cell.angle_alpha   90.00
_cell.angle_beta   90.00
_cell.angle_gamma   90.00
#
_symmetry.space_group_name_H-M   'P 1'
#
loop_
_entity.id
_entity.type
_entity.pdbx_description
1 polymer ?
#
loop_
_entity_poly.entity_id
_entity_poly.type
_entity_poly.pdbx_seq_one_letter_code
_entity_poly.pdbx_strand_id
1 'polypeptide(L)'
;MFVNPYKDCFDKKPLRCTFHTHAGTGPGTCGAYEIDDVLPLYKELGYDSLCLSNHNLYTDPAEYEKKHGILLFPGYEYTKWEHMVCLGTDKVLVPHPETYAPLEDPVPPFQAAVDGCNADGGFPIVCHPNWPVEWAVSREFLDRVRRFRAIEAHNGQCGSNAWDHVLSQGRLIWGVGSDDFHRWWHLALAWNVVYADRDKASIMEALKKGAFYASTGLVLQSLTLDSDKISIDVLNPNNYRDEFNYKFFGAGGRLLKEVNE
;
A
#
# COMPACT_ATOMS: atom_id res chain seq x y z
N MET A 1 -24.98 -10.85 0.24
CA MET A 1 -24.03 -11.73 0.95
C MET A 1 -22.71 -11.00 1.01
N PHE A 2 -22.19 -10.71 2.20
CA PHE A 2 -20.87 -10.09 2.33
C PHE A 2 -19.81 -11.15 1.98
N VAL A 3 -18.81 -10.75 1.20
CA VAL A 3 -17.64 -11.61 0.95
C VAL A 3 -16.64 -11.29 2.05
N ASN A 4 -16.30 -12.29 2.88
CA ASN A 4 -15.24 -12.16 3.87
C ASN A 4 -13.91 -12.60 3.23
N PRO A 5 -12.98 -11.68 2.92
CA PRO A 5 -11.70 -12.05 2.33
C PRO A 5 -10.77 -12.77 3.33
N TYR A 6 -11.12 -12.79 4.61
CA TYR A 6 -10.33 -13.42 5.69
C TYR A 6 -10.81 -14.81 6.10
N LYS A 7 -11.86 -15.35 5.45
CA LYS A 7 -12.57 -16.56 5.91
C LYS A 7 -11.65 -17.74 6.25
N ASP A 8 -10.57 -17.92 5.48
CA ASP A 8 -9.61 -19.02 5.61
C ASP A 8 -8.16 -18.49 5.80
N CYS A 9 -8.02 -17.30 6.40
CA CYS A 9 -6.73 -16.60 6.51
C CYS A 9 -6.02 -16.81 7.85
N PHE A 10 -6.77 -17.00 8.94
CA PHE A 10 -6.20 -16.96 10.30
C PHE A 10 -5.38 -18.19 10.69
N ASP A 11 -5.43 -19.27 9.90
CA ASP A 11 -4.53 -20.43 10.05
C ASP A 11 -3.13 -20.18 9.46
N LYS A 12 -2.97 -19.12 8.64
CA LYS A 12 -1.70 -18.76 8.03
C LYS A 12 -0.94 -17.79 8.92
N LYS A 13 0.39 -17.89 8.91
CA LYS A 13 1.24 -16.87 9.54
C LYS A 13 1.03 -15.53 8.81
N PRO A 14 0.65 -14.44 9.52
CA PRO A 14 0.57 -13.13 8.90
C PRO A 14 1.96 -12.64 8.48
N LEU A 15 2.05 -12.08 7.28
CA LEU A 15 3.26 -11.51 6.72
C LEU A 15 3.22 -9.98 6.82
N ARG A 16 4.34 -9.36 7.20
CA ARG A 16 4.49 -7.91 7.21
C ARG A 16 5.09 -7.44 5.88
N CYS A 17 4.36 -6.61 5.13
CA CYS A 17 4.78 -6.14 3.81
C CYS A 17 4.65 -4.62 3.67
N THR A 18 5.65 -3.95 3.08
CA THR A 18 5.52 -2.57 2.57
C THR A 18 5.76 -2.57 1.06
N PHE A 19 5.09 -1.69 0.33
CA PHE A 19 5.21 -1.62 -1.13
C PHE A 19 5.66 -0.25 -1.63
N HIS A 20 5.95 0.68 -0.71
CA HIS A 20 6.34 2.04 -1.03
C HIS A 20 7.62 2.39 -0.26
N THR A 21 8.77 2.27 -0.91
CA THR A 21 10.09 2.42 -0.30
C THR A 21 11.09 2.93 -1.33
N HIS A 22 11.81 4.01 -1.00
CA HIS A 22 12.82 4.63 -1.85
C HIS A 22 14.22 4.42 -1.28
N ALA A 23 15.12 3.85 -2.08
CA ALA A 23 16.52 3.60 -1.69
C ALA A 23 17.42 3.39 -2.92
N GLY A 24 18.70 3.71 -2.79
CA GLY A 24 19.75 3.42 -3.78
C GLY A 24 19.80 4.38 -4.96
N THR A 25 19.16 5.55 -4.88
CA THR A 25 19.24 6.59 -5.92
C THR A 25 20.31 7.63 -5.64
N GLY A 26 21.03 7.50 -4.52
CA GLY A 26 22.24 8.24 -4.19
C GLY A 26 22.00 9.54 -3.41
N PRO A 27 23.07 10.17 -2.89
CA PRO A 27 22.97 11.35 -2.03
C PRO A 27 22.19 12.50 -2.67
N GLY A 28 21.33 13.16 -1.89
CA GLY A 28 20.54 14.31 -2.35
C GLY A 28 19.28 13.95 -3.14
N THR A 29 18.93 12.66 -3.26
CA THR A 29 17.70 12.20 -3.93
C THR A 29 16.65 11.70 -2.92
N CYS A 30 15.51 11.20 -3.42
CA CYS A 30 14.48 10.58 -2.59
C CYS A 30 14.99 9.31 -1.89
N GLY A 31 15.58 8.38 -2.65
CA GLY A 31 16.28 7.20 -2.12
C GLY A 31 17.72 7.49 -1.73
N ALA A 32 17.91 8.45 -0.82
CA ALA A 32 19.23 8.97 -0.44
C ALA A 32 20.16 7.95 0.23
N TYR A 33 19.60 6.87 0.78
CA TYR A 33 20.33 5.82 1.46
C TYR A 33 20.49 4.60 0.57
N GLU A 34 21.63 3.91 0.71
CA GLU A 34 21.93 2.74 -0.10
C GLU A 34 20.96 1.59 0.23
N ILE A 35 20.60 0.82 -0.80
CA ILE A 35 19.73 -0.36 -0.65
C ILE A 35 20.33 -1.34 0.37
N ASP A 36 21.67 -1.43 0.39
CA ASP A 36 22.42 -2.29 1.31
C ASP A 36 22.34 -1.87 2.78
N ASP A 37 22.00 -0.62 3.07
CA ASP A 37 21.76 -0.13 4.43
C ASP A 37 20.28 -0.27 4.83
N VAL A 38 19.38 -0.06 3.87
CA VAL A 38 17.92 -0.02 4.11
C VAL A 38 17.33 -1.43 4.30
N LEU A 39 17.68 -2.39 3.44
CA LEU A 39 17.07 -3.72 3.47
C LEU A 39 17.33 -4.51 4.76
N PRO A 40 18.56 -4.51 5.34
CA PRO A 40 18.80 -5.15 6.63
C PRO A 40 17.89 -4.62 7.75
N LEU A 41 17.66 -3.31 7.82
CA LEU A 41 16.84 -2.70 8.87
C LEU A 41 15.38 -3.15 8.78
N TYR A 42 14.81 -3.19 7.58
CA TYR A 42 13.47 -3.74 7.40
C TYR A 42 13.37 -5.21 7.80
N LYS A 43 14.39 -6.01 7.48
CA LYS A 43 14.47 -7.41 7.90
C LYS A 43 14.55 -7.54 9.42
N GLU A 44 15.37 -6.73 10.09
CA GLU A 44 15.50 -6.69 11.55
C GLU A 44 14.18 -6.30 12.23
N LEU A 45 13.39 -5.41 11.60
CA LEU A 45 12.04 -5.03 12.04
C LEU A 45 10.95 -6.06 11.72
N GLY A 46 11.34 -7.22 11.19
CA GLY A 46 10.43 -8.34 10.94
C GLY A 46 9.56 -8.18 9.69
N TYR A 47 9.97 -7.36 8.71
CA TYR A 47 9.31 -7.35 7.41
C TYR A 47 9.61 -8.63 6.64
N ASP A 48 8.57 -9.23 6.10
CA ASP A 48 8.66 -10.42 5.26
C ASP A 48 8.94 -10.07 3.80
N SER A 49 8.39 -8.94 3.32
CA SER A 49 8.49 -8.49 1.94
C SER A 49 8.49 -6.97 1.77
N LEU A 50 9.16 -6.48 0.72
CA LEU A 50 9.20 -5.07 0.32
C LEU A 50 9.06 -4.88 -1.19
N CYS A 51 8.87 -3.64 -1.65
CA CYS A 51 9.10 -3.20 -3.02
C CYS A 51 10.04 -1.99 -3.01
N LEU A 52 11.14 -2.04 -3.78
CA LEU A 52 11.99 -0.87 -4.03
C LEU A 52 11.33 -0.02 -5.13
N SER A 53 10.46 0.91 -4.73
CA SER A 53 9.55 1.63 -5.60
C SER A 53 10.07 3.03 -5.96
N ASN A 54 11.32 3.14 -6.43
CA ASN A 54 11.91 4.44 -6.76
C ASN A 54 11.10 5.20 -7.82
N HIS A 55 11.06 6.54 -7.72
CA HIS A 55 10.36 7.41 -8.67
C HIS A 55 10.83 7.20 -10.11
N ASN A 56 9.91 6.73 -10.96
CA ASN A 56 10.09 6.49 -12.40
C ASN A 56 11.35 5.68 -12.75
N LEU A 57 11.84 4.86 -11.80
CA LEU A 57 13.08 4.10 -11.93
C LEU A 57 12.85 2.67 -11.45
N TYR A 58 12.95 1.73 -12.39
CA TYR A 58 12.94 0.32 -12.05
C TYR A 58 14.30 -0.10 -11.49
N THR A 59 14.28 -0.78 -10.34
CA THR A 59 15.45 -1.44 -9.74
C THR A 59 15.22 -2.94 -9.76
N ASP A 60 16.11 -3.71 -10.40
CA ASP A 60 16.03 -5.17 -10.41
C ASP A 60 16.28 -5.71 -8.99
N PRO A 61 15.30 -6.39 -8.37
CA PRO A 61 15.43 -6.86 -7.00
C PRO A 61 16.29 -8.12 -6.86
N ALA A 62 16.64 -8.84 -7.93
CA ALA A 62 17.12 -10.22 -7.86
C ALA A 62 18.40 -10.38 -7.02
N GLU A 63 19.39 -9.51 -7.22
CA GLU A 63 20.67 -9.58 -6.48
C GLU A 63 20.50 -9.19 -5.02
N TYR A 64 19.67 -8.18 -4.74
CA TYR A 64 19.40 -7.69 -3.39
C TYR A 64 18.58 -8.69 -2.56
N GLU A 65 17.55 -9.31 -3.17
CA GLU A 65 16.76 -10.37 -2.53
C GLU A 65 17.66 -11.55 -2.13
N LYS A 66 18.54 -11.98 -3.02
CA LYS A 66 19.50 -13.06 -2.73
C LYS A 66 20.49 -12.67 -1.62
N LYS A 67 21.03 -11.45 -1.66
CA LYS A 67 22.03 -10.95 -0.71
C LYS A 67 21.45 -10.79 0.70
N HIS A 68 20.25 -10.20 0.80
CA HIS A 68 19.67 -9.82 2.09
C HIS A 68 18.67 -10.85 2.63
N GLY A 69 18.19 -11.78 1.81
CA GLY A 69 17.25 -12.82 2.23
C GLY A 69 15.86 -12.29 2.61
N ILE A 70 15.47 -11.16 2.02
CA ILE A 70 14.15 -10.53 2.17
C ILE A 70 13.44 -10.54 0.82
N LEU A 71 12.14 -10.84 0.81
CA LEU A 71 11.39 -10.96 -0.44
C LEU A 71 11.18 -9.55 -1.03
N LEU A 72 11.57 -9.33 -2.28
CA LEU A 72 11.48 -8.04 -2.95
C LEU A 72 10.60 -8.14 -4.18
N PHE A 73 9.46 -7.48 -4.16
CA PHE A 73 8.63 -7.32 -5.34
C PHE A 73 9.31 -6.38 -6.35
N PRO A 74 9.25 -6.72 -7.65
CA PRO A 74 9.61 -5.79 -8.68
C PRO A 74 8.54 -4.69 -8.75
N GLY A 75 8.94 -3.46 -9.02
CA GLY A 75 8.02 -2.34 -9.15
C GLY A 75 8.76 -1.03 -9.21
N TYR A 76 7.99 0.05 -9.37
CA TYR A 76 8.47 1.42 -9.30
C TYR A 76 7.30 2.33 -8.92
N GLU A 77 7.58 3.55 -8.48
CA GLU A 77 6.54 4.56 -8.34
C GLU A 77 6.45 5.38 -9.62
N TYR A 78 5.34 5.29 -10.34
CA TYR A 78 5.01 6.28 -11.36
C TYR A 78 4.82 7.62 -10.67
N THR A 79 5.58 8.62 -11.11
CA THR A 79 5.64 9.93 -10.48
C THR A 79 5.49 11.01 -11.54
N LYS A 80 4.37 11.73 -11.48
CA LYS A 80 4.15 12.98 -12.18
C LYS A 80 3.77 14.04 -11.15
N TRP A 81 2.61 14.66 -11.32
CA TRP A 81 1.98 15.40 -10.25
C TRP A 81 1.27 14.42 -9.31
N GLU A 82 0.61 13.41 -9.88
CA GLU A 82 0.01 12.27 -9.18
C GLU A 82 0.97 11.09 -9.15
N HIS A 83 0.87 10.33 -8.08
CA HIS A 83 1.79 9.25 -7.75
C HIS A 83 1.08 7.91 -7.67
N MET A 84 1.75 6.85 -8.13
CA MET A 84 1.24 5.48 -8.06
C MET A 84 2.36 4.46 -8.02
N VAL A 85 2.34 3.58 -7.02
CA VAL A 85 3.18 2.38 -7.04
C VAL A 85 2.62 1.40 -8.07
N CYS A 86 3.44 1.08 -9.07
CA CYS A 86 3.25 -0.04 -9.99
C CYS A 86 3.90 -1.29 -9.38
N LEU A 87 3.19 -2.02 -8.52
CA LEU A 87 3.70 -3.24 -7.90
C LEU A 87 3.60 -4.42 -8.88
N GLY A 88 4.65 -5.22 -9.01
CA GLY A 88 4.67 -6.43 -9.84
C GLY A 88 5.03 -6.20 -11.31
N THR A 89 5.65 -5.07 -11.67
CA THR A 89 6.21 -4.81 -13.01
C THR A 89 7.74 -4.82 -12.95
N ASP A 90 8.35 -5.35 -14.01
CA ASP A 90 9.80 -5.43 -14.21
C ASP A 90 10.37 -4.30 -15.07
N LYS A 91 9.56 -3.27 -15.34
CA LYS A 91 9.91 -2.13 -16.18
C LYS A 91 9.13 -0.89 -15.81
N VAL A 92 9.65 0.25 -16.25
CA VAL A 92 8.93 1.52 -16.26
C VAL A 92 7.92 1.49 -17.43
N LEU A 93 6.64 1.64 -17.12
CA LEU A 93 5.53 1.43 -18.06
C LEU A 93 5.21 2.66 -18.92
N VAL A 94 5.56 3.84 -18.41
CA VAL A 94 5.36 5.12 -19.09
C VAL A 94 6.70 5.85 -19.06
N PRO A 95 7.19 6.39 -20.20
CA PRO A 95 8.48 7.06 -20.26
C PRO A 95 8.66 8.10 -19.15
N HIS A 96 9.88 8.20 -18.62
CA HIS A 96 10.22 9.17 -17.60
C HIS A 96 9.83 10.58 -18.09
N PRO A 97 9.14 11.37 -17.26
CA PRO A 97 8.74 12.70 -17.68
C PRO A 97 9.93 13.65 -17.85
N GLU A 98 9.87 14.55 -18.84
CA GLU A 98 10.88 15.62 -18.98
C GLU A 98 10.83 16.62 -17.83
N THR A 99 9.64 16.84 -17.25
CA THR A 99 9.39 17.73 -16.11
C THR A 99 8.36 17.13 -15.16
N TYR A 100 8.37 17.50 -13.89
CA TYR A 100 7.32 17.14 -12.93
C TYR A 100 6.17 18.18 -12.86
N ALA A 101 6.08 19.08 -13.85
CA ALA A 101 5.01 20.06 -13.90
C ALA A 101 3.63 19.39 -14.08
N PRO A 102 2.56 20.00 -13.54
CA PRO A 102 1.21 19.47 -13.70
C PRO A 102 0.81 19.48 -15.17
N LEU A 103 0.08 18.45 -15.59
CA LEU A 103 -0.49 18.36 -16.93
C LEU A 103 -1.90 18.97 -16.91
N GLU A 104 -2.33 19.53 -18.04
CA GLU A 104 -3.73 19.98 -18.21
C GLU A 104 -4.70 18.81 -18.00
N ASP A 105 -4.36 17.63 -18.54
CA ASP A 105 -5.07 16.39 -18.25
C ASP A 105 -4.08 15.28 -17.83
N PRO A 106 -3.97 14.98 -16.52
CA PRO A 106 -3.07 13.94 -16.02
C PRO A 106 -3.65 12.53 -16.16
N VAL A 107 -4.94 12.38 -16.50
CA VAL A 107 -5.60 11.06 -16.53
C VAL A 107 -5.03 10.12 -17.60
N PRO A 108 -4.80 10.52 -18.87
CA PRO A 108 -4.32 9.59 -19.89
C PRO A 108 -2.97 8.91 -19.57
N PRO A 109 -1.89 9.63 -19.18
CA PRO A 109 -0.62 8.97 -18.86
C PRO A 109 -0.71 8.14 -17.57
N PHE A 110 -1.46 8.58 -16.56
CA PHE A 110 -1.66 7.80 -15.34
C PHE A 110 -2.46 6.52 -15.62
N GLN A 111 -3.51 6.61 -16.43
CA GLN A 111 -4.31 5.46 -16.87
C GLN A 111 -3.46 4.47 -17.68
N ALA A 112 -2.54 4.95 -18.53
CA ALA A 112 -1.60 4.10 -19.25
C ALA A 112 -0.69 3.31 -18.29
N ALA A 113 -0.18 3.95 -17.23
CA ALA A 113 0.59 3.26 -16.18
C ALA A 113 -0.28 2.22 -15.43
N VAL A 114 -1.53 2.56 -15.09
CA VAL A 114 -2.47 1.63 -14.45
C VAL A 114 -2.74 0.41 -15.34
N ASP A 115 -3.02 0.62 -16.62
CA ASP A 115 -3.33 -0.47 -17.55
C ASP A 115 -2.09 -1.33 -17.84
N GLY A 116 -0.91 -0.71 -17.98
CA GLY A 116 0.35 -1.42 -18.12
C GLY A 116 0.65 -2.31 -16.90
N CYS A 117 0.45 -1.78 -15.69
CA CYS A 117 0.69 -2.52 -14.45
C CYS A 117 -0.28 -3.70 -14.33
N ASN A 118 -1.55 -3.50 -14.66
CA ASN A 118 -2.52 -4.60 -14.72
C ASN A 118 -2.18 -5.63 -15.81
N ALA A 119 -1.66 -5.21 -16.96
CA ALA A 119 -1.29 -6.10 -18.07
C ALA A 119 -0.13 -7.03 -17.71
N ASP A 120 0.82 -6.54 -16.90
CA ASP A 120 1.89 -7.35 -16.31
C ASP A 120 1.41 -8.26 -15.17
N GLY A 121 0.11 -8.24 -14.84
CA GLY A 121 -0.45 -8.97 -13.72
C GLY A 121 -0.12 -8.35 -12.36
N GLY A 122 0.30 -7.09 -12.34
CA GLY A 122 0.63 -6.33 -11.15
C GLY A 122 -0.56 -5.82 -10.35
N PHE A 123 -0.27 -4.85 -9.48
CA PHE A 123 -1.20 -4.29 -8.52
C PHE A 123 -0.96 -2.77 -8.37
N PRO A 124 -1.60 -1.95 -9.22
CA PRO A 124 -1.47 -0.49 -9.17
C PRO A 124 -2.10 0.11 -7.90
N ILE A 125 -1.30 0.86 -7.14
CA ILE A 125 -1.65 1.50 -5.85
C ILE A 125 -1.50 3.01 -5.99
N VAL A 126 -2.58 3.77 -5.82
CA VAL A 126 -2.51 5.25 -5.77
C VAL A 126 -1.86 5.69 -4.47
N CYS A 127 -0.78 6.47 -4.55
CA CYS A 127 -0.01 6.91 -3.38
C CYS A 127 -0.62 8.15 -2.72
N HIS A 128 -0.46 8.23 -1.39
CA HIS A 128 -0.66 9.39 -0.52
C HIS A 128 -1.56 10.49 -1.11
N PRO A 129 -2.85 10.21 -1.35
CA PRO A 129 -3.74 11.13 -2.07
C PRO A 129 -4.02 12.43 -1.31
N ASN A 130 -3.69 12.48 -0.01
CA ASN A 130 -3.81 13.64 0.87
C ASN A 130 -2.45 14.25 1.24
N TRP A 131 -1.39 13.99 0.45
CA TRP A 131 -0.11 14.71 0.55
C TRP A 131 -0.34 16.23 0.51
N PRO A 132 0.57 17.09 1.03
CA PRO A 132 0.34 18.53 1.10
C PRO A 132 -0.30 19.07 -0.18
N VAL A 133 -1.28 19.96 0.00
CA VAL A 133 -2.34 20.34 -0.96
C VAL A 133 -1.86 20.50 -2.42
N GLU A 134 -0.62 20.94 -2.61
CA GLU A 134 0.02 21.04 -3.92
C GLU A 134 0.01 19.70 -4.70
N TRP A 135 0.28 18.56 -4.06
CA TRP A 135 0.35 17.23 -4.70
C TRP A 135 -0.80 16.29 -4.32
N ALA A 136 -1.87 16.83 -3.74
CA ALA A 136 -3.04 16.03 -3.40
C ALA A 136 -3.73 15.52 -4.67
N VAL A 137 -4.13 14.24 -4.65
CA VAL A 137 -4.87 13.63 -5.76
C VAL A 137 -6.33 14.11 -5.69
N SER A 138 -6.79 14.83 -6.71
CA SER A 138 -8.13 15.40 -6.70
C SER A 138 -9.22 14.33 -6.80
N ARG A 139 -10.41 14.62 -6.25
CA ARG A 139 -11.58 13.74 -6.39
C ARG A 139 -11.99 13.58 -7.85
N GLU A 140 -11.97 14.65 -8.63
CA GLU A 140 -12.26 14.63 -10.07
C GLU A 140 -11.32 13.70 -10.83
N PHE A 141 -10.03 13.71 -10.48
CA PHE A 141 -9.07 12.78 -11.06
C PHE A 141 -9.41 11.33 -10.71
N LEU A 142 -9.66 11.04 -9.42
CA LEU A 142 -10.05 9.68 -8.98
C LEU A 142 -11.35 9.22 -9.65
N ASP A 143 -12.27 10.14 -9.91
CA ASP A 143 -13.54 9.90 -10.60
C ASP A 143 -13.35 9.55 -12.07
N ARG A 144 -12.18 9.82 -12.66
CA ARG A 144 -11.88 9.55 -14.07
C ARG A 144 -10.95 8.34 -14.26
N VAL A 145 -9.97 8.13 -13.38
CA VAL A 145 -9.07 6.97 -13.45
C VAL A 145 -9.80 5.67 -13.07
N ARG A 146 -9.52 4.58 -13.80
CA ARG A 146 -10.15 3.28 -13.66
C ARG A 146 -9.12 2.18 -13.46
N ARG A 147 -9.55 1.07 -12.85
CA ARG A 147 -8.79 -0.21 -12.74
C ARG A 147 -7.50 -0.16 -11.90
N PHE A 148 -7.25 0.91 -11.16
CA PHE A 148 -6.31 0.80 -10.03
C PHE A 148 -6.90 -0.13 -8.96
N ARG A 149 -6.06 -0.82 -8.20
CA ARG A 149 -6.47 -1.89 -7.28
C ARG A 149 -6.54 -1.44 -5.83
N ALA A 150 -5.70 -0.47 -5.48
CA ALA A 150 -5.62 0.04 -4.12
C ALA A 150 -5.30 1.53 -4.08
N ILE A 151 -5.50 2.11 -2.90
CA ILE A 151 -5.10 3.47 -2.56
C ILE A 151 -4.47 3.45 -1.17
N GLU A 152 -3.47 4.28 -0.94
CA GLU A 152 -2.93 4.49 0.40
C GLU A 152 -4.00 5.14 1.29
N ALA A 153 -4.61 4.33 2.13
CA ALA A 153 -5.54 4.76 3.17
C ALA A 153 -4.78 5.42 4.33
N HIS A 154 -3.55 4.97 4.55
CA HIS A 154 -2.61 5.54 5.49
C HIS A 154 -1.20 5.50 4.90
N ASN A 155 -0.60 6.68 4.78
CA ASN A 155 0.83 6.84 4.57
C ASN A 155 1.40 7.39 5.88
N GLY A 156 2.59 6.97 6.31
CA GLY A 156 3.11 7.27 7.66
C GLY A 156 3.05 8.74 8.10
N GLN A 157 2.93 9.68 7.16
CA GLN A 157 2.80 11.11 7.41
C GLN A 157 1.38 11.67 7.20
N CYS A 158 0.47 10.94 6.54
CA CYS A 158 -0.90 11.37 6.29
C CYS A 158 -1.93 10.23 6.15
N GLY A 159 -3.08 10.38 6.81
CA GLY A 159 -4.27 9.57 6.55
C GLY A 159 -5.07 10.06 5.34
N SER A 160 -5.86 9.18 4.72
CA SER A 160 -6.64 9.49 3.53
C SER A 160 -8.15 9.34 3.70
N ASN A 161 -8.91 10.35 3.28
CA ASN A 161 -10.36 10.26 3.06
C ASN A 161 -10.73 10.01 1.58
N ALA A 162 -9.73 9.86 0.70
CA ALA A 162 -9.93 9.55 -0.70
C ALA A 162 -10.36 8.09 -0.90
N TRP A 163 -9.97 7.19 0.01
CA TRP A 163 -10.44 5.80 -0.02
C TRP A 163 -11.96 5.71 0.16
N ASP A 164 -12.49 6.40 1.17
CA ASP A 164 -13.94 6.49 1.40
C ASP A 164 -14.68 7.09 0.20
N HIS A 165 -14.10 8.11 -0.45
CA HIS A 165 -14.66 8.73 -1.65
C HIS A 165 -14.89 7.69 -2.76
N VAL A 166 -13.85 6.92 -3.09
CA VAL A 166 -13.93 5.94 -4.19
C VAL A 166 -14.84 4.77 -3.82
N LEU A 167 -14.79 4.27 -2.57
CA LEU A 167 -15.71 3.23 -2.09
C LEU A 167 -17.17 3.68 -2.16
N SER A 168 -17.46 4.95 -1.85
CA SER A 168 -18.80 5.53 -1.89
C SER A 168 -19.41 5.60 -3.29
N GLN A 169 -18.59 5.45 -4.34
CA GLN A 169 -19.02 5.34 -5.73
C GLN A 169 -19.36 3.90 -6.15
N GLY A 170 -19.34 2.95 -5.21
CA GLY A 170 -19.58 1.54 -5.49
C GLY A 170 -18.38 0.83 -6.13
N ARG A 171 -17.18 1.43 -6.06
CA ARG A 171 -15.95 0.85 -6.60
C ARG A 171 -15.21 0.10 -5.51
N LEU A 172 -15.13 -1.22 -5.63
CA LEU A 172 -14.34 -2.04 -4.72
C LEU A 172 -12.84 -1.86 -5.01
N ILE A 173 -12.16 -1.12 -4.14
CA ILE A 173 -10.70 -0.96 -4.12
C ILE A 173 -10.18 -1.18 -2.70
N TRP A 174 -8.95 -1.67 -2.58
CA TRP A 174 -8.34 -1.97 -1.29
C TRP A 174 -7.64 -0.75 -0.68
N GLY A 175 -7.59 -0.68 0.64
CA GLY A 175 -6.81 0.30 1.38
C GLY A 175 -5.48 -0.32 1.79
N VAL A 176 -4.37 0.33 1.43
CA VAL A 176 -3.02 -0.08 1.86
C VAL A 176 -2.42 0.90 2.87
N GLY A 177 -1.46 0.40 3.64
CA GLY A 177 -0.65 1.18 4.58
C GLY A 177 0.82 1.17 4.16
N SER A 178 1.47 2.33 4.15
CA SER A 178 2.88 2.46 3.77
C SER A 178 3.61 3.49 4.63
N ASP A 179 4.91 3.31 4.79
CA ASP A 179 5.78 4.31 5.42
C ASP A 179 6.37 5.33 4.45
N ASP A 180 6.38 5.03 3.14
CA ASP A 180 6.94 5.88 2.09
C ASP A 180 8.37 6.35 2.46
N PHE A 181 9.19 5.33 2.66
CA PHE A 181 10.50 5.50 3.23
C PHE A 181 11.39 6.31 2.28
N HIS A 182 11.86 7.44 2.79
CA HIS A 182 12.88 8.28 2.20
C HIS A 182 14.02 8.53 3.19
N ARG A 183 13.68 8.54 4.48
CA ARG A 183 14.55 8.95 5.58
C ARG A 183 14.40 7.99 6.75
N TRP A 184 15.43 7.86 7.59
CA TRP A 184 15.43 6.87 8.68
C TRP A 184 14.25 7.01 9.65
N TRP A 185 13.76 8.23 9.88
CA TRP A 185 12.61 8.49 10.73
C TRP A 185 11.25 8.17 10.07
N HIS A 186 11.22 7.80 8.79
CA HIS A 186 10.01 7.26 8.15
C HIS A 186 9.84 5.76 8.41
N LEU A 187 10.91 5.07 8.82
CA LEU A 187 10.92 3.61 8.90
C LEU A 187 9.81 3.09 9.83
N ALA A 188 9.04 2.11 9.34
CA ALA A 188 8.07 1.37 10.13
C ALA A 188 6.92 2.20 10.72
N LEU A 189 6.53 3.29 10.05
CA LEU A 189 5.34 4.06 10.40
C LEU A 189 4.03 3.33 10.05
N ALA A 190 3.99 2.61 8.93
CA ALA A 190 2.84 1.76 8.55
C ALA A 190 3.25 0.64 7.59
N TRP A 191 2.44 -0.41 7.53
CA TRP A 191 2.65 -1.58 6.67
C TRP A 191 1.33 -2.28 6.37
N ASN A 192 1.41 -3.34 5.56
CA ASN A 192 0.31 -4.23 5.26
C ASN A 192 0.56 -5.59 5.93
N VAL A 193 -0.45 -6.11 6.62
CA VAL A 193 -0.45 -7.46 7.17
C VAL A 193 -1.18 -8.37 6.18
N VAL A 194 -0.45 -9.28 5.55
CA VAL A 194 -0.92 -10.13 4.44
C VAL A 194 -1.02 -11.58 4.88
N TYR A 195 -2.16 -12.24 4.62
CA TYR A 195 -2.35 -13.65 4.95
C TYR A 195 -2.06 -14.54 3.74
N ALA A 196 -0.80 -14.95 3.60
CA ALA A 196 -0.31 -15.74 2.47
C ALA A 196 0.91 -16.58 2.84
N ASP A 197 1.28 -17.52 1.98
CA ASP A 197 2.61 -18.11 2.02
C ASP A 197 3.66 -17.06 1.63
N ARG A 198 4.88 -17.20 2.17
CA ARG A 198 5.96 -16.20 1.98
C ARG A 198 6.64 -16.34 0.61
N ASP A 199 5.88 -16.07 -0.44
CA ASP A 199 6.34 -15.98 -1.82
C ASP A 199 5.55 -14.91 -2.60
N LYS A 200 6.12 -14.43 -3.71
CA LYS A 200 5.56 -13.30 -4.47
C LYS A 200 4.17 -13.62 -5.05
N ALA A 201 3.94 -14.85 -5.48
CA ALA A 201 2.69 -15.24 -6.13
C ALA A 201 1.55 -15.28 -5.11
N SER A 202 1.78 -15.93 -3.97
CA SER A 202 0.80 -16.05 -2.87
C SER A 202 0.46 -14.68 -2.27
N ILE A 203 1.45 -13.82 -2.03
CA ILE A 203 1.22 -12.45 -1.55
C ILE A 203 0.42 -11.65 -2.58
N MET A 204 0.80 -11.68 -3.87
CA MET A 204 0.08 -10.96 -4.93
C MET A 204 -1.37 -11.45 -5.07
N GLU A 205 -1.63 -12.74 -4.92
CA GLU A 205 -2.98 -13.30 -4.91
C GLU A 205 -3.79 -12.80 -3.71
N ALA A 206 -3.20 -12.80 -2.51
CA ALA A 206 -3.83 -12.27 -1.30
C ALA A 206 -4.18 -10.78 -1.44
N LEU A 207 -3.27 -9.96 -2.00
CA LEU A 207 -3.54 -8.55 -2.30
C LEU A 207 -4.73 -8.39 -3.25
N LYS A 208 -4.78 -9.16 -4.35
CA LYS A 208 -5.88 -9.10 -5.32
C LYS A 208 -7.23 -9.50 -4.74
N LYS A 209 -7.24 -10.45 -3.80
CA LYS A 209 -8.45 -10.94 -3.11
C LYS A 209 -8.85 -10.11 -1.89
N GLY A 210 -8.00 -9.18 -1.44
CA GLY A 210 -8.24 -8.36 -0.25
C GLY A 210 -7.97 -9.09 1.07
N ALA A 211 -7.18 -10.16 1.05
CA ALA A 211 -6.78 -10.94 2.24
C ALA A 211 -5.62 -10.28 3.00
N PHE A 212 -5.75 -8.98 3.27
CA PHE A 212 -4.77 -8.16 3.95
C PHE A 212 -5.39 -6.88 4.51
N TYR A 213 -4.73 -6.26 5.49
CA TYR A 213 -5.12 -4.94 6.00
C TYR A 213 -3.91 -4.06 6.29
N ALA A 214 -4.11 -2.73 6.26
CA ALA A 214 -3.14 -1.74 6.68
C ALA A 214 -3.02 -1.69 8.22
N SER A 215 -1.80 -1.59 8.74
CA SER A 215 -1.54 -1.54 10.18
C SER A 215 -0.39 -0.63 10.54
N THR A 216 -0.45 -0.06 11.75
CA THR A 216 0.64 0.65 12.43
C THR A 216 1.09 -0.07 13.70
N GLY A 217 0.60 -1.30 13.94
CA GLY A 217 0.92 -2.09 15.13
C GLY A 217 -0.14 -3.12 15.53
N LEU A 218 -1.39 -2.93 15.11
CA LEU A 218 -2.49 -3.85 15.42
C LEU A 218 -2.40 -5.16 14.62
N VAL A 219 -2.64 -6.27 15.30
CA VAL A 219 -2.71 -7.62 14.75
C VAL A 219 -4.15 -8.11 14.79
N LEU A 220 -4.76 -8.35 13.63
CA LEU A 220 -6.10 -8.91 13.51
C LEU A 220 -6.04 -10.42 13.81
N GLN A 221 -6.75 -10.83 14.87
CA GLN A 221 -6.83 -12.23 15.30
C GLN A 221 -8.02 -12.95 14.66
N SER A 222 -9.15 -12.27 14.51
CA SER A 222 -10.30 -12.81 13.80
C SER A 222 -11.19 -11.71 13.20
N LEU A 223 -11.86 -12.05 12.11
CA LEU A 223 -12.92 -11.23 11.51
C LEU A 223 -14.01 -12.15 10.95
N THR A 224 -15.21 -12.04 11.49
CA THR A 224 -16.39 -12.80 11.07
C THR A 224 -17.48 -11.85 10.58
N LEU A 225 -18.13 -12.24 9.49
CA LEU A 225 -19.23 -11.51 8.87
C LEU A 225 -20.44 -12.44 8.85
N ASP A 226 -21.36 -12.23 9.79
CA ASP A 226 -22.68 -12.85 9.80
C ASP A 226 -23.72 -11.89 9.21
N SER A 227 -24.95 -12.36 8.96
CA SER A 227 -25.98 -11.58 8.26
C SER A 227 -26.26 -10.19 8.84
N ASP A 228 -26.10 -10.02 10.15
CA ASP A 228 -26.40 -8.81 10.91
C ASP A 228 -25.29 -8.39 11.89
N LYS A 229 -24.17 -9.13 11.94
CA LYS A 229 -23.10 -8.92 12.91
C LYS A 229 -21.72 -8.99 12.27
N ILE A 230 -20.88 -8.02 12.62
CA ILE A 230 -19.43 -8.06 12.41
C ILE A 230 -18.79 -8.31 13.77
N SER A 231 -18.00 -9.37 13.91
CA SER A 231 -17.17 -9.59 15.10
C SER A 231 -15.71 -9.50 14.70
N ILE A 232 -14.95 -8.70 15.45
CA ILE A 232 -13.54 -8.41 15.22
C ILE A 232 -12.80 -8.67 16.52
N ASP A 233 -11.66 -9.34 16.44
CA ASP A 233 -10.74 -9.50 17.55
C ASP A 233 -9.35 -9.03 17.11
N VAL A 234 -8.72 -8.18 17.92
CA VAL A 234 -7.42 -7.58 17.63
C VAL A 234 -6.50 -7.65 18.85
N LEU A 235 -5.21 -7.67 18.57
CA LEU A 235 -4.15 -7.64 19.57
C LEU A 235 -3.23 -6.44 19.30
N ASN A 236 -2.82 -5.73 20.34
CA ASN A 236 -1.72 -4.78 20.28
C ASN A 236 -0.52 -5.31 21.08
N PRO A 237 0.40 -6.06 20.48
CA PRO A 237 1.47 -6.75 21.22
C PRO A 237 2.46 -5.79 21.90
N ASN A 238 2.45 -4.50 21.53
CA ASN A 238 3.38 -3.49 22.03
C ASN A 238 2.73 -2.53 23.03
N ASN A 239 1.53 -2.83 23.54
CA ASN A 239 0.86 -1.99 24.52
C ASN A 239 0.68 -2.70 25.87
N TYR A 240 0.72 -1.92 26.95
CA TYR A 240 0.54 -2.41 28.32
C TYR A 240 -0.94 -2.46 28.73
N ARG A 241 -1.80 -1.78 27.95
CA ARG A 241 -3.25 -1.79 28.09
C ARG A 241 -3.90 -2.03 26.74
N ASP A 242 -4.86 -2.94 26.74
CA ASP A 242 -5.75 -3.20 25.63
C ASP A 242 -6.96 -2.27 25.76
N GLU A 243 -6.77 -1.00 25.39
CA GLU A 243 -7.88 -0.05 25.20
C GLU A 243 -8.07 0.12 23.69
N PHE A 244 -9.21 -0.33 23.18
CA PHE A 244 -9.50 -0.34 21.75
C PHE A 244 -10.70 0.55 21.42
N ASN A 245 -10.55 1.31 20.33
CA ASN A 245 -11.63 2.11 19.77
C ASN A 245 -11.90 1.61 18.34
N TYR A 246 -13.07 1.02 18.15
CA TYR A 246 -13.52 0.49 16.87
C TYR A 246 -14.47 1.48 16.20
N LYS A 247 -14.14 1.92 15.00
CA LYS A 247 -14.98 2.82 14.19
C LYS A 247 -15.41 2.14 12.89
N PHE A 248 -16.71 2.15 12.65
CA PHE A 248 -17.31 1.62 11.43
C PHE A 248 -17.77 2.79 10.57
N PHE A 249 -17.25 2.86 9.35
CA PHE A 249 -17.57 3.92 8.39
C PHE A 249 -18.43 3.38 7.25
N GLY A 250 -19.36 4.21 6.78
CA GLY A 250 -20.24 3.93 5.66
C GLY A 250 -20.02 4.90 4.49
N ALA A 251 -21.00 4.98 3.61
CA ALA A 251 -20.97 5.87 2.46
C ALA A 251 -20.67 7.33 2.87
N GLY A 252 -19.80 7.98 2.12
CA GLY A 252 -19.29 9.33 2.35
C GLY A 252 -18.27 9.43 3.48
N GLY A 253 -17.71 8.31 3.97
CA GLY A 253 -16.85 8.30 5.17
C GLY A 253 -17.63 8.61 6.44
N ARG A 254 -18.94 8.39 6.44
CA ARG A 254 -19.81 8.67 7.59
C ARG A 254 -19.57 7.63 8.68
N LEU A 255 -19.24 8.07 9.89
CA LEU A 255 -19.22 7.20 11.07
C LEU A 255 -20.63 6.64 11.32
N LEU A 256 -20.76 5.31 11.26
CA LEU A 256 -22.00 4.58 11.50
C LEU A 256 -22.09 4.08 12.95
N LYS A 257 -20.95 3.64 13.50
CA LYS A 257 -20.86 3.11 14.87
C LYS A 257 -19.45 3.31 15.42
N GLU A 258 -19.38 3.57 16.71
CA GLU A 258 -18.14 3.62 17.49
C GLU A 258 -18.33 2.77 18.75
N VAL A 259 -17.34 1.93 19.07
CA VAL A 259 -17.33 1.05 20.25
C VAL A 259 -15.99 1.22 20.94
N ASN A 260 -16.02 1.40 22.26
CA ASN A 260 -14.82 1.46 23.11
C ASN A 260 -14.83 0.20 23.98
N GLU A 261 -13.71 -0.52 23.99
CA GLU A 261 -13.49 -1.71 24.83
C GLU A 261 -12.16 -1.59 25.59
#